data_AF-A0A937VXB6-F1
#
_entry.id   AF-A0A937VXB6-F1
#
_cell.length_a   1.000
_cell.length_b   1.000
_cell.length_c   1.000
_cell.angle_alpha   90.00
_cell.angle_beta   90.00
_cell.angle_gamma   90.00
#
_symmetry.space_group_name_H-M   'P 1'
#
loop_
_entity.id
_entity.type
_entity.pdbx_description
1 polymer ?
#
loop_
_entity_poly.entity_id
_entity_poly.type
_entity_poly.pdbx_seq_one_letter_code
_entity_poly.pdbx_strand_id
1 'polypeptide(L)'
;MFDRKKIGPCAYEIPQEKGMKVPGLVIASEELLQEQELTESINQVKNVAYLPGIVGYSIAMPDIHWGYGFPIGGVAATDVNHGVISPGGVGYDINCGVRLATAPIDFKKLSENDKQKLIQEIYKNVPSGVGKGHVGKRPISNHEYDELLTMGAKWAIGEGYGFSEDLARMESHGVIFGADPTKISDTAKGRGRIQLGTIGSGNHFVEIGEIEQIFLPGIASDWNIHQGQTYILIHSGS
;
A
#
# COMPACT_ATOMS: atom_id res chain seq x y z
N MET A 1 10.09 -26.94 8.49
CA MET A 1 11.38 -26.22 8.36
C MET A 1 11.88 -26.44 6.94
N PHE A 2 12.10 -25.38 6.17
CA PHE A 2 12.53 -25.45 4.77
C PHE A 2 14.05 -25.32 4.65
N ASP A 3 14.62 -25.84 3.57
CA ASP A 3 16.05 -25.69 3.26
C ASP A 3 16.41 -24.22 3.04
N ARG A 4 17.43 -23.74 3.74
CA ARG A 4 17.85 -22.33 3.74
C ARG A 4 19.30 -22.16 4.15
N LYS A 5 19.94 -21.13 3.61
CA LYS A 5 21.29 -20.69 3.98
C LYS A 5 21.23 -19.27 4.51
N LYS A 6 21.73 -19.04 5.73
CA LYS A 6 21.88 -17.69 6.27
C LYS A 6 22.98 -16.94 5.50
N ILE A 7 22.64 -15.79 4.92
CA ILE A 7 23.57 -14.98 4.12
C ILE A 7 23.84 -13.60 4.74
N GLY A 8 23.11 -13.22 5.78
CA GLY A 8 23.33 -11.98 6.53
C GLY A 8 22.44 -11.88 7.77
N PRO A 9 22.53 -10.76 8.52
CA PRO A 9 21.59 -10.47 9.60
C PRO A 9 20.16 -10.47 9.07
N CYS A 10 19.32 -11.32 9.66
CA CYS A 10 17.94 -11.51 9.25
C CYS A 10 17.73 -11.85 7.77
N ALA A 11 18.72 -12.41 7.07
CA ALA A 11 18.65 -12.69 5.63
C ALA A 11 19.01 -14.15 5.32
N TYR A 12 18.11 -14.85 4.65
CA TYR A 12 18.22 -16.27 4.34
C TYR A 12 17.93 -16.54 2.86
N GLU A 13 18.86 -17.19 2.19
CA GLU A 13 18.69 -17.67 0.83
C GLU A 13 17.96 -19.01 0.83
N ILE A 14 16.96 -19.13 -0.03
CA ILE A 14 16.30 -20.40 -0.38
C ILE A 14 17.03 -20.96 -1.60
N PRO A 15 17.66 -22.14 -1.50
CA PRO A 15 18.41 -22.71 -2.59
C PRO A 15 17.56 -22.90 -3.85
N GLN A 16 18.18 -22.68 -5.00
CA GLN A 16 17.54 -22.83 -6.30
C GLN A 16 17.25 -24.31 -6.59
N GLU A 17 15.99 -24.65 -6.81
CA GLU A 17 15.54 -25.97 -7.25
C GLU A 17 15.57 -26.09 -8.79
N LYS A 18 15.47 -27.32 -9.30
CA LYS A 18 15.50 -27.58 -10.75
C LYS A 18 14.37 -26.85 -11.47
N GLY A 19 14.73 -25.84 -12.26
CA GLY A 19 13.81 -25.08 -13.11
C GLY A 19 13.54 -23.66 -12.62
N MET A 20 13.78 -23.38 -11.33
CA MET A 20 13.86 -22.01 -10.82
C MET A 20 14.89 -21.24 -11.64
N LYS A 21 14.66 -19.96 -11.90
CA LYS A 21 15.58 -19.07 -12.63
C LYS A 21 16.54 -18.35 -11.70
N VAL A 22 16.11 -18.11 -10.48
CA VAL A 22 16.86 -17.44 -9.40
C VAL A 22 16.61 -18.16 -8.07
N PRO A 23 17.45 -17.98 -7.04
CA PRO A 23 17.13 -18.39 -5.67
C PRO A 23 16.02 -17.52 -5.05
N GLY A 24 15.48 -17.98 -3.91
CA GLY A 24 14.63 -17.15 -3.06
C GLY A 24 15.45 -16.38 -2.03
N LEU A 25 14.95 -15.25 -1.55
CA LEU A 25 15.51 -14.48 -0.45
C LEU A 25 14.43 -14.18 0.58
N VAL A 26 14.66 -14.55 1.83
CA VAL A 26 13.73 -14.32 2.94
C VAL A 26 14.39 -13.40 3.95
N ILE A 27 13.76 -12.26 4.21
CA ILE A 27 14.15 -11.34 5.26
C ILE A 27 13.27 -11.63 6.47
N ALA A 28 13.84 -12.18 7.54
CA ALA A 28 13.10 -12.57 8.75
C ALA A 28 14.04 -12.72 9.96
N SER A 29 13.53 -12.60 11.19
CA SER A 29 14.26 -13.01 12.38
C SER A 29 14.21 -14.54 12.56
N GLU A 30 15.03 -15.13 13.42
CA GLU A 30 14.96 -16.60 13.66
C GLU A 30 13.63 -17.02 14.29
N GLU A 31 13.00 -16.11 15.06
CA GLU A 31 11.69 -16.31 15.68
C GLU A 31 10.59 -16.38 14.62
N LEU A 32 10.56 -15.41 13.69
CA LEU A 32 9.59 -15.39 12.59
C LEU A 32 9.71 -16.64 11.71
N LEU A 33 10.92 -17.19 11.56
CA LEU A 33 11.17 -18.41 10.78
C LEU A 33 10.59 -19.70 11.41
N GLN A 34 10.14 -19.65 12.66
CA GLN A 34 9.56 -20.80 13.37
C GLN A 34 8.03 -20.87 13.25
N GLU A 35 7.40 -19.85 12.66
CA GLU A 35 5.94 -19.82 12.48
C GLU A 35 5.48 -20.90 11.49
N GLN A 36 4.40 -21.61 11.84
CA GLN A 36 3.92 -22.76 11.05
C GLN A 36 3.39 -22.35 9.67
N GLU A 37 2.75 -21.19 9.58
CA GLU A 37 2.12 -20.69 8.35
C GLU A 37 3.13 -20.27 7.28
N LEU A 38 4.39 -20.11 7.65
CA LEU A 38 5.45 -19.67 6.75
C LEU A 38 5.74 -20.68 5.63
N THR A 39 5.48 -21.97 5.85
CA THR A 39 5.83 -23.03 4.88
C THR A 39 5.15 -22.81 3.51
N GLU A 40 3.87 -22.46 3.50
CA GLU A 40 3.15 -22.27 2.23
C GLU A 40 3.56 -20.99 1.52
N SER A 41 3.78 -19.91 2.27
CA SER A 41 4.28 -18.66 1.71
C SER A 41 5.66 -18.84 1.08
N ILE A 42 6.53 -19.67 1.69
CA ILE A 42 7.84 -20.02 1.12
C ILE A 42 7.71 -20.84 -0.16
N ASN A 43 6.70 -21.73 -0.26
CA ASN A 43 6.41 -22.39 -1.53
C ASN A 43 6.02 -21.37 -2.61
N GLN A 44 5.28 -20.31 -2.25
CA GLN A 44 4.98 -19.22 -3.19
C GLN A 44 6.24 -18.45 -3.60
N VAL A 45 7.17 -18.19 -2.68
CA VAL A 45 8.49 -17.61 -3.03
C VAL A 45 9.23 -18.47 -4.04
N LYS A 46 9.23 -19.80 -3.85
CA LYS A 46 9.84 -20.73 -4.80
C LYS A 46 9.14 -20.68 -6.15
N ASN A 47 7.80 -20.69 -6.18
CA ASN A 47 7.01 -20.64 -7.41
C ASN A 47 7.29 -19.37 -8.22
N VAL A 48 7.36 -18.21 -7.57
CA VAL A 48 7.71 -16.92 -8.21
C VAL A 48 9.10 -16.98 -8.84
N ALA A 49 10.05 -17.68 -8.23
CA ALA A 49 11.38 -17.85 -8.79
C ALA A 49 11.45 -18.65 -10.10
N TYR A 50 10.36 -19.30 -10.55
CA TYR A 50 10.28 -19.94 -11.87
C TYR A 50 9.91 -18.97 -13.01
N LEU A 51 9.48 -17.75 -12.69
CA LEU A 51 8.96 -16.82 -13.70
C LEU A 51 10.02 -16.45 -14.74
N PRO A 52 9.67 -16.45 -16.04
CA PRO A 52 10.59 -15.99 -17.08
C PRO A 52 11.05 -14.56 -16.82
N GLY A 53 12.36 -14.31 -17.01
CA GLY A 53 12.96 -13.00 -16.89
C GLY A 53 13.03 -12.44 -15.46
N ILE A 54 12.71 -13.20 -14.40
CA ILE A 54 12.94 -12.74 -13.02
C ILE A 54 14.44 -12.48 -12.76
N VAL A 55 14.74 -11.41 -12.03
CA VAL A 55 16.10 -10.90 -11.82
C VAL A 55 16.47 -10.98 -10.34
N GLY A 56 17.69 -11.45 -10.04
CA GLY A 56 18.25 -11.47 -8.69
C GLY A 56 17.66 -12.57 -7.82
N TYR A 57 16.53 -12.27 -7.16
CA TYR A 57 15.87 -13.16 -6.20
C TYR A 57 14.35 -13.04 -6.32
N SER A 58 13.64 -14.11 -5.93
CA SER A 58 12.26 -13.96 -5.45
C SER A 58 12.29 -13.64 -3.96
N ILE A 59 11.82 -12.46 -3.56
CA ILE A 59 12.04 -11.91 -2.22
C ILE A 59 10.77 -12.01 -1.37
N ALA A 60 10.96 -12.33 -0.10
CA ALA A 60 9.96 -12.28 0.95
C ALA A 60 10.39 -11.30 2.05
N MET A 61 9.51 -10.36 2.37
CA MET A 61 9.65 -9.43 3.49
C MET A 61 9.27 -10.10 4.82
N PRO A 62 9.62 -9.50 5.98
CA PRO A 62 9.39 -10.11 7.29
C PRO A 62 7.92 -10.42 7.64
N ASP A 63 6.99 -9.73 7.00
CA ASP A 63 5.54 -9.86 7.16
C ASP A 63 4.91 -10.83 6.13
N ILE A 64 5.74 -11.69 5.51
CA ILE A 64 5.31 -12.65 4.51
C ILE A 64 4.19 -13.57 5.01
N HIS A 65 3.12 -13.68 4.22
CA HIS A 65 2.06 -14.65 4.44
C HIS A 65 1.40 -15.07 3.14
N TRP A 66 0.54 -16.09 3.24
CA TRP A 66 -0.07 -16.73 2.08
C TRP A 66 -0.91 -15.75 1.26
N GLY A 67 -0.61 -15.66 -0.04
CA GLY A 67 -1.29 -14.77 -0.99
C GLY A 67 -1.88 -15.48 -2.20
N TYR A 68 -2.24 -14.73 -3.24
CA TYR A 68 -2.79 -15.27 -4.48
C TYR A 68 -1.71 -15.45 -5.55
N GLY A 69 -1.14 -16.67 -5.60
CA GLY A 69 -0.03 -17.00 -6.51
C GLY A 69 1.32 -16.51 -5.98
N PHE A 70 1.45 -15.20 -5.77
CA PHE A 70 2.56 -14.61 -5.01
C PHE A 70 2.21 -14.56 -3.52
N PRO A 71 3.21 -14.61 -2.62
CA PRO A 71 2.97 -14.31 -1.22
C PRO A 71 2.72 -12.81 -1.02
N ILE A 72 1.90 -12.46 -0.04
CA ILE A 72 1.86 -11.07 0.46
C ILE A 72 3.19 -10.79 1.16
N GLY A 73 3.71 -9.56 1.04
CA GLY A 73 5.10 -9.25 1.42
C GLY A 73 6.13 -9.75 0.40
N GLY A 74 5.70 -10.21 -0.78
CA GLY A 74 6.59 -10.65 -1.86
C GLY A 74 7.10 -9.49 -2.70
N VAL A 75 8.35 -9.58 -3.17
CA VAL A 75 8.92 -8.68 -4.19
C VAL A 75 9.60 -9.51 -5.28
N ALA A 76 9.31 -9.18 -6.54
CA ALA A 76 9.99 -9.75 -7.70
C ALA A 76 10.18 -8.68 -8.76
N ALA A 77 11.41 -8.55 -9.26
CA ALA A 77 11.71 -7.76 -10.44
C ALA A 77 11.81 -8.68 -11.65
N THR A 78 11.17 -8.32 -12.77
CA THR A 78 11.27 -9.03 -14.04
C THR A 78 11.82 -8.11 -15.13
N ASP A 79 12.59 -8.68 -16.06
CA ASP A 79 13.13 -7.96 -17.21
C ASP A 79 12.00 -7.36 -18.06
N VAL A 80 12.15 -6.10 -18.47
CA VAL A 80 11.10 -5.38 -19.21
C VAL A 80 10.83 -5.98 -20.59
N ASN A 81 11.84 -6.60 -21.22
CA ASN A 81 11.73 -7.10 -22.60
C ASN A 81 11.43 -8.60 -22.68
N HIS A 82 11.91 -9.38 -21.71
CA HIS A 82 11.83 -10.86 -21.72
C HIS A 82 11.14 -11.43 -20.49
N GLY A 83 10.68 -10.56 -19.58
CA GLY A 83 9.99 -10.94 -18.37
C GLY A 83 8.48 -11.05 -18.54
N VAL A 84 7.81 -11.21 -17.41
CA VAL A 84 6.35 -11.31 -17.32
C VAL A 84 5.81 -10.29 -16.33
N ILE A 85 4.54 -9.93 -16.52
CA ILE A 85 3.71 -9.25 -15.53
C ILE A 85 2.67 -10.25 -15.02
N SER A 86 2.48 -10.29 -13.70
CA SER A 86 1.48 -11.15 -13.06
C SER A 86 0.58 -10.29 -12.18
N PRO A 87 -0.74 -10.21 -12.46
CA PRO A 87 -1.69 -9.51 -11.57
C PRO A 87 -1.65 -10.04 -10.13
N GLY A 88 -1.43 -11.34 -9.94
CA GLY A 88 -1.29 -11.93 -8.61
C GLY A 88 -0.05 -11.45 -7.83
N GLY A 89 0.97 -10.95 -8.53
CA GLY A 89 2.15 -10.33 -7.92
C GLY A 89 1.99 -8.86 -7.57
N VAL A 90 0.92 -8.22 -8.06
CA VAL A 90 0.53 -6.86 -7.65
C VAL A 90 -0.51 -6.92 -6.53
N GLY A 91 -1.48 -7.82 -6.65
CA GLY A 91 -2.60 -7.95 -5.71
C GLY A 91 -3.92 -7.48 -6.31
N TYR A 92 -5.02 -7.83 -5.64
CA TYR A 92 -6.37 -7.46 -6.08
C TYR A 92 -6.69 -5.98 -5.85
N ASP A 93 -6.28 -5.44 -4.70
CA ASP A 93 -6.44 -4.03 -4.38
C ASP A 93 -5.21 -3.25 -4.85
N ILE A 94 -5.26 -2.86 -6.11
CA ILE A 94 -4.15 -2.19 -6.80
C ILE A 94 -3.91 -0.84 -6.13
N ASN A 95 -2.66 -0.57 -5.73
CA ASN A 95 -2.30 0.66 -5.04
C ASN A 95 -3.03 0.84 -3.68
N CYS A 96 -3.41 -0.26 -3.02
CA CYS A 96 -3.63 -0.24 -1.57
C CYS A 96 -2.37 0.33 -0.90
N GLY A 97 -2.54 1.40 -0.13
CA GLY A 97 -1.42 2.21 0.30
C GLY A 97 -1.77 3.14 1.43
N VAL A 98 -0.73 3.80 1.93
CA VAL A 98 -0.79 4.60 3.14
C VAL A 98 -0.45 6.05 2.83
N ARG A 99 -1.22 6.98 3.41
CA ARG A 99 -0.90 8.39 3.46
C ARG A 99 -0.83 8.85 4.91
N LEU A 100 0.26 9.53 5.26
CA LEU A 100 0.44 10.18 6.55
C LEU A 100 0.40 11.70 6.39
N ALA A 101 -0.32 12.37 7.26
CA ALA A 101 -0.29 13.81 7.43
C ALA A 101 -0.04 14.15 8.90
N THR A 102 0.78 15.17 9.16
CA THR A 102 1.00 15.70 10.51
C THR A 102 0.14 16.93 10.76
N ALA A 103 -0.38 17.08 11.97
CA ALA A 103 -1.05 18.29 12.41
C ALA A 103 -0.11 19.15 13.27
N PRO A 104 -0.20 20.49 13.22
CA PRO A 104 0.63 21.41 14.00
C PRO A 104 0.15 21.51 15.46
N ILE A 105 -0.19 20.39 16.09
CA ILE A 105 -0.66 20.29 17.46
C ILE A 105 -0.12 19.02 18.12
N ASP A 106 0.29 19.13 19.37
CA ASP A 106 0.71 17.96 20.14
C ASP A 106 -0.52 17.16 20.57
N PHE A 107 -0.46 15.84 20.41
CA PHE A 107 -1.61 14.96 20.63
C PHE A 107 -2.16 15.06 22.06
N LYS A 108 -1.25 15.25 23.03
CA LYS A 108 -1.59 15.43 24.46
C LYS A 108 -2.25 16.77 24.79
N LYS A 109 -2.24 17.75 23.87
CA LYS A 109 -2.99 19.01 24.03
C LYS A 109 -4.46 18.87 23.63
N LEU A 110 -4.82 17.82 22.90
CA LEU A 110 -6.22 17.51 22.60
C LEU A 110 -6.89 16.93 23.84
N SER A 111 -8.00 17.52 24.28
CA SER A 111 -8.79 16.92 25.35
C SER A 111 -9.46 15.63 24.86
N GLU A 112 -9.84 14.74 25.78
CA GLU A 112 -10.58 13.52 25.40
C GLU A 112 -11.88 13.83 24.66
N ASN A 113 -12.55 14.94 25.00
CA ASN A 113 -13.72 15.43 24.30
C ASN A 113 -13.40 15.89 22.86
N ASP A 114 -12.25 16.53 22.63
CA ASP A 114 -11.83 16.92 21.28
C ASP A 114 -11.52 15.69 20.43
N LYS A 115 -10.84 14.69 21.01
CA LYS A 115 -10.55 13.42 20.32
C LYS A 115 -11.84 12.69 19.93
N GLN A 116 -12.82 12.62 20.83
CA GLN A 116 -14.12 12.02 20.53
C GLN A 116 -14.85 12.75 19.40
N LYS A 117 -14.87 14.10 19.44
CA LYS A 117 -15.47 14.91 18.38
C LYS A 117 -14.77 14.74 17.03
N LEU A 118 -13.44 14.69 17.02
CA LEU A 118 -12.64 14.47 15.81
C LEU A 118 -12.99 13.13 15.17
N ILE A 119 -13.03 12.04 15.95
CA ILE A 119 -13.41 10.71 15.44
C ILE A 119 -14.85 10.72 14.89
N GLN A 120 -15.79 11.35 15.58
CA GLN A 120 -17.18 11.47 15.11
C GLN A 120 -17.28 12.24 13.79
N GLU A 121 -16.57 13.36 13.66
CA GLU A 121 -16.55 14.14 12.43
C GLU A 121 -15.83 13.40 11.30
N ILE A 122 -14.74 12.68 11.55
CA ILE A 122 -14.11 11.83 10.54
C ILE A 122 -15.08 10.76 10.06
N TYR A 123 -15.72 10.03 10.97
CA TYR A 123 -16.66 8.97 10.60
C TYR A 123 -17.86 9.49 9.78
N LYS A 124 -18.31 10.72 10.08
CA LYS A 124 -19.39 11.39 9.35
C LYS A 124 -18.96 11.84 7.96
N ASN A 125 -17.74 12.36 7.81
CA ASN A 125 -17.27 12.98 6.57
C ASN A 125 -16.47 12.03 5.66
N VAL A 126 -15.98 10.91 6.20
CA VAL A 126 -15.16 9.91 5.51
C VAL A 126 -15.89 8.56 5.57
N PRO A 127 -16.69 8.22 4.54
CA PRO A 127 -17.49 7.01 4.57
C PRO A 127 -16.62 5.75 4.60
N SER A 128 -17.01 4.78 5.42
CA SER A 128 -16.37 3.46 5.51
C SER A 128 -17.40 2.34 5.39
N GLY A 129 -16.96 1.19 4.87
CA GLY A 129 -17.80 0.00 4.65
C GLY A 129 -18.11 -0.30 3.18
N VAL A 130 -18.42 -1.57 2.92
CA VAL A 130 -18.69 -2.10 1.58
C VAL A 130 -19.91 -1.41 0.97
N GLY A 131 -19.77 -0.91 -0.27
CA GLY A 131 -20.87 -0.33 -1.04
C GLY A 131 -21.36 1.04 -0.53
N LYS A 132 -20.64 1.67 0.41
CA LYS A 132 -20.85 3.10 0.69
C LYS A 132 -20.33 3.91 -0.49
N GLY A 133 -21.08 4.93 -0.87
CA GLY A 133 -20.64 5.89 -1.85
C GLY A 133 -20.29 7.24 -1.24
N HIS A 134 -19.76 8.13 -2.07
CA HIS A 134 -19.36 9.47 -1.67
C HIS A 134 -20.52 10.23 -0.97
N VAL A 135 -20.21 11.02 0.04
CA VAL A 135 -21.19 11.89 0.71
C VAL A 135 -21.13 13.29 0.10
N GLY A 136 -22.28 13.83 -0.33
CA GLY A 136 -22.46 15.28 -0.44
C GLY A 136 -22.06 16.01 -1.73
N LYS A 137 -21.73 15.34 -2.84
CA LYS A 137 -21.58 16.00 -4.16
C LYS A 137 -22.39 15.33 -5.27
N ARG A 138 -22.52 16.02 -6.41
CA ARG A 138 -23.15 15.49 -7.62
C ARG A 138 -22.45 14.19 -8.04
N PRO A 139 -23.18 13.23 -8.63
CA PRO A 139 -22.57 12.02 -9.17
C PRO A 139 -21.45 12.35 -10.16
N ILE A 140 -20.36 11.61 -10.09
CA ILE A 140 -19.25 11.69 -11.04
C ILE A 140 -19.69 11.06 -12.35
N SER A 141 -19.53 11.77 -13.46
CA SER A 141 -19.83 11.25 -14.80
C SER A 141 -18.79 10.21 -15.24
N ASN A 142 -19.10 9.42 -16.28
CA ASN A 142 -18.10 8.49 -16.84
C ASN A 142 -16.87 9.24 -17.36
N HIS A 143 -17.07 10.41 -17.97
CA HIS A 143 -16.00 11.23 -18.50
C HIS A 143 -15.05 11.71 -17.40
N GLU A 144 -15.58 12.26 -16.32
CA GLU A 144 -14.78 12.72 -15.18
C GLU A 144 -14.03 11.57 -14.51
N TYR A 145 -14.64 10.38 -14.45
CA TYR A 145 -13.97 9.21 -13.90
C TYR A 145 -12.82 8.75 -14.82
N ASP A 146 -12.98 8.82 -16.14
CA ASP A 146 -11.89 8.54 -17.09
C ASP A 146 -10.75 9.58 -16.98
N GLU A 147 -11.07 10.85 -16.76
CA GLU A 147 -10.07 11.88 -16.45
C GLU A 147 -9.34 11.57 -15.14
N LEU A 148 -10.06 11.21 -14.08
CA LEU A 148 -9.47 10.78 -12.81
C LEU A 148 -8.51 9.61 -12.99
N LEU A 149 -8.88 8.59 -13.76
CA LEU A 149 -8.04 7.42 -14.02
C LEU A 149 -6.72 7.77 -14.72
N THR A 150 -6.67 8.85 -15.49
CA THR A 150 -5.44 9.30 -16.18
C THR A 150 -4.63 10.32 -15.39
N MET A 151 -5.30 11.15 -14.58
CA MET A 151 -4.69 12.27 -13.87
C MET A 151 -4.46 12.00 -12.38
N GLY A 152 -4.99 10.90 -11.82
CA GLY A 152 -4.80 10.52 -10.43
C GLY A 152 -5.13 11.64 -9.44
N ALA A 153 -4.26 11.85 -8.45
CA ALA A 153 -4.43 12.88 -7.43
C ALA A 153 -4.46 14.32 -8.00
N LYS A 154 -3.89 14.55 -9.18
CA LYS A 154 -3.92 15.86 -9.85
C LYS A 154 -5.35 16.26 -10.23
N TRP A 155 -6.19 15.29 -10.62
CA TRP A 155 -7.62 15.55 -10.87
C TRP A 155 -8.32 15.99 -9.59
N ALA A 156 -8.10 15.26 -8.49
CA ALA A 156 -8.70 15.58 -7.20
C ALA A 156 -8.35 17.01 -6.73
N ILE A 157 -7.08 17.42 -6.86
CA ILE A 157 -6.65 18.79 -6.54
C ILE A 157 -7.32 19.82 -7.47
N GLY A 158 -7.45 19.53 -8.77
CA GLY A 158 -8.18 20.37 -9.71
C GLY A 158 -9.65 20.58 -9.34
N GLU A 159 -10.27 19.58 -8.72
CA GLU A 159 -11.63 19.61 -8.17
C GLU A 159 -11.73 20.22 -6.75
N GLY A 160 -10.61 20.74 -6.23
CA GLY A 160 -10.53 21.41 -4.93
C GLY A 160 -10.27 20.49 -3.74
N TYR A 161 -9.79 19.25 -3.97
CA TYR A 161 -9.42 18.31 -2.91
C TYR A 161 -7.91 18.28 -2.68
N GLY A 162 -7.46 19.04 -1.69
CA GLY A 162 -6.04 19.14 -1.30
C GLY A 162 -5.34 20.39 -1.83
N PHE A 163 -4.02 20.39 -1.74
CA PHE A 163 -3.16 21.49 -2.14
C PHE A 163 -2.20 21.07 -3.25
N SER A 164 -1.73 22.02 -4.05
CA SER A 164 -0.82 21.74 -5.17
C SER A 164 0.49 21.06 -4.74
N GLU A 165 0.96 21.39 -3.54
CA GLU A 165 2.16 20.91 -2.88
C GLU A 165 2.04 19.45 -2.45
N ASP A 166 0.80 18.94 -2.31
CA ASP A 166 0.58 17.56 -1.90
C ASP A 166 1.13 16.58 -2.94
N LEU A 167 1.10 16.93 -4.23
CA LEU A 167 1.64 16.08 -5.30
C LEU A 167 3.13 15.78 -5.09
N ALA A 168 3.92 16.76 -4.66
CA ALA A 168 5.36 16.55 -4.42
C ALA A 168 5.64 15.59 -3.24
N ARG A 169 4.63 15.28 -2.42
CA ARG A 169 4.70 14.39 -1.26
C ARG A 169 4.02 13.04 -1.50
N MET A 170 3.68 12.75 -2.75
CA MET A 170 3.10 11.47 -3.16
C MET A 170 4.10 10.71 -4.03
N GLU A 171 4.14 9.39 -3.87
CA GLU A 171 4.84 8.53 -4.82
C GLU A 171 4.36 8.82 -6.25
N SER A 172 5.30 8.88 -7.19
CA SER A 172 5.04 9.22 -8.60
C SER A 172 4.26 10.52 -8.80
N HIS A 173 4.32 11.45 -7.84
CA HIS A 173 3.51 12.66 -7.81
C HIS A 173 2.00 12.40 -7.91
N GLY A 174 1.54 11.25 -7.39
CA GLY A 174 0.13 10.86 -7.39
C GLY A 174 -0.43 10.52 -8.78
N VAL A 175 0.43 10.31 -9.79
CA VAL A 175 0.04 9.99 -11.16
C VAL A 175 0.99 8.94 -11.75
N ILE A 176 0.44 7.78 -12.14
CA ILE A 176 1.17 6.80 -12.93
C ILE A 176 0.97 7.11 -14.42
N PHE A 177 2.04 7.43 -15.12
CA PHE A 177 1.99 7.76 -16.55
C PHE A 177 1.58 6.55 -17.40
N GLY A 178 0.78 6.80 -18.44
CA GLY A 178 0.35 5.77 -19.40
C GLY A 178 -0.92 5.02 -19.02
N ALA A 179 -1.64 5.46 -17.98
CA ALA A 179 -2.97 4.92 -17.69
C ALA A 179 -3.92 5.13 -18.87
N ASP A 180 -4.60 4.05 -19.28
CA ASP A 180 -5.53 4.02 -20.41
C ASP A 180 -6.91 3.53 -19.92
N PRO A 181 -7.89 4.43 -19.73
CA PRO A 181 -9.23 4.06 -19.28
C PRO A 181 -9.94 3.09 -20.23
N THR A 182 -9.55 2.98 -21.51
CA THR A 182 -10.17 2.04 -22.45
C THR A 182 -9.83 0.58 -22.15
N LYS A 183 -8.81 0.32 -21.32
CA LYS A 183 -8.42 -1.02 -20.87
C LYS A 183 -9.17 -1.49 -19.61
N ILE A 184 -9.94 -0.60 -19.00
CA ILE A 184 -10.68 -0.89 -17.76
C ILE A 184 -12.14 -1.20 -18.13
N SER A 185 -12.63 -2.37 -17.70
CA SER A 185 -14.00 -2.79 -17.95
C SER A 185 -15.04 -1.84 -17.35
N ASP A 186 -16.20 -1.74 -18.00
CA ASP A 186 -17.33 -0.95 -17.50
C ASP A 186 -17.77 -1.39 -16.09
N THR A 187 -17.68 -2.68 -15.78
CA THR A 187 -17.97 -3.21 -14.45
C THR A 187 -17.02 -2.66 -13.40
N ALA A 188 -15.71 -2.61 -13.69
CA ALA A 188 -14.72 -2.06 -12.76
C ALA A 188 -14.90 -0.55 -12.59
N LYS A 189 -15.11 0.20 -13.68
CA LYS A 189 -15.39 1.64 -13.62
C LYS A 189 -16.68 1.94 -12.85
N GLY A 190 -17.74 1.18 -13.11
CA GLY A 190 -19.02 1.33 -12.43
C GLY A 190 -18.90 1.15 -10.92
N ARG A 191 -18.12 0.16 -10.47
CA ARG A 191 -17.85 -0.07 -9.05
C ARG A 191 -16.99 1.04 -8.43
N GLY A 192 -15.84 1.34 -9.00
CA GLY A 192 -14.93 2.33 -8.42
C GLY A 192 -15.54 3.74 -8.35
N ARG A 193 -16.28 4.14 -9.40
CA ARG A 193 -16.92 5.46 -9.47
C ARG A 193 -17.93 5.72 -8.36
N ILE A 194 -18.71 4.72 -7.96
CA ILE A 194 -19.66 4.89 -6.86
C ILE A 194 -18.98 4.86 -5.49
N GLN A 195 -17.76 4.30 -5.39
CA GLN A 195 -17.01 4.13 -4.12
C GLN A 195 -15.92 5.19 -3.91
N LEU A 196 -15.68 6.08 -4.89
CA LEU A 196 -14.64 7.11 -4.79
C LEU A 196 -14.82 7.97 -3.52
N GLY A 197 -13.72 8.24 -2.82
CA GLY A 197 -13.74 9.06 -1.60
C GLY A 197 -14.30 8.33 -0.38
N THR A 198 -14.21 6.99 -0.36
CA THR A 198 -14.54 6.15 0.79
C THR A 198 -13.32 5.34 1.21
N ILE A 199 -13.29 4.87 2.46
CA ILE A 199 -12.18 4.08 3.00
C ILE A 199 -12.25 2.61 2.57
N GLY A 200 -13.45 2.09 2.30
CA GLY A 200 -13.65 0.67 2.05
C GLY A 200 -13.75 -0.15 3.35
N SER A 201 -13.24 -1.39 3.33
CA SER A 201 -13.36 -2.37 4.42
C SER A 201 -12.07 -3.19 4.56
N GLY A 202 -12.06 -4.20 5.42
CA GLY A 202 -10.88 -5.06 5.61
C GLY A 202 -9.88 -4.37 6.54
N ASN A 203 -8.62 -4.27 6.10
CA ASN A 203 -7.55 -3.61 6.84
C ASN A 203 -7.49 -2.09 6.60
N HIS A 204 -8.48 -1.49 5.92
CA HIS A 204 -8.54 -0.06 5.65
C HIS A 204 -9.06 0.74 6.86
N PHE A 205 -8.43 1.87 7.15
CA PHE A 205 -8.78 2.70 8.30
C PHE A 205 -8.32 4.16 8.15
N VAL A 206 -8.86 5.01 9.03
CA VAL A 206 -8.28 6.31 9.37
C VAL A 206 -7.90 6.26 10.85
N GLU A 207 -6.64 6.55 11.15
CA GLU A 207 -6.10 6.59 12.50
C GLU A 207 -5.60 8.00 12.83
N ILE A 208 -5.77 8.42 14.08
CA ILE A 208 -5.14 9.62 14.62
C ILE A 208 -4.31 9.19 15.83
N GLY A 209 -3.04 9.58 15.86
CA GLY A 209 -2.13 9.16 16.92
C GLY A 209 -1.07 10.20 17.26
N GLU A 210 -0.17 9.79 18.14
CA GLU A 210 0.97 10.56 18.63
C GLU A 210 2.27 9.99 18.05
N ILE A 211 3.16 10.86 17.58
CA ILE A 211 4.56 10.47 17.34
C ILE A 211 5.24 10.29 18.70
N GLU A 212 5.15 9.08 19.27
CA GLU A 212 5.62 8.79 20.63
C GLU A 212 7.15 8.83 20.75
N GLN A 213 7.86 8.36 19.72
CA GLN A 213 9.31 8.20 19.74
C GLN A 213 9.95 8.56 18.39
N ILE A 214 11.14 9.18 18.44
CA ILE A 214 11.98 9.48 17.27
C ILE A 214 13.27 8.66 17.36
N PHE A 215 13.52 7.84 16.34
CA PHE A 215 14.75 7.03 16.24
C PHE A 215 15.85 7.72 15.43
N LEU A 216 15.47 8.56 14.46
CA LEU A 216 16.39 9.26 13.55
C LEU A 216 16.11 10.77 13.57
N PRO A 217 16.65 11.52 14.55
CA PRO A 217 16.32 12.94 14.74
C PRO A 217 16.62 13.84 13.54
N GLY A 218 17.68 13.56 12.78
CA GLY A 218 18.02 14.32 11.58
C GLY A 218 16.94 14.21 10.50
N ILE A 219 16.51 12.99 10.18
CA ILE A 219 15.45 12.74 9.20
C ILE A 219 14.11 13.32 9.68
N ALA A 220 13.79 13.15 10.97
CA ALA A 220 12.58 13.73 11.53
C ALA A 220 12.57 15.27 11.39
N SER A 221 13.70 15.93 11.64
CA SER A 221 13.85 17.37 11.42
C SER A 221 13.65 17.76 9.95
N ASP A 222 14.23 17.01 9.01
CA ASP A 222 14.06 17.24 7.57
C ASP A 222 12.60 17.08 7.12
N TRP A 223 11.84 16.21 7.79
CA TRP A 223 10.41 15.99 7.56
C TRP A 223 9.52 16.93 8.38
N ASN A 224 10.09 17.82 9.19
CA ASN A 224 9.38 18.69 10.12
C ASN A 224 8.46 17.91 11.09
N ILE A 225 8.98 16.79 11.59
CA ILE A 225 8.33 15.90 12.57
C ILE A 225 8.98 16.07 13.94
N HIS A 226 8.18 16.18 14.99
CA HIS A 226 8.66 16.21 16.37
C HIS A 226 7.93 15.23 17.28
N GLN A 227 8.56 14.86 18.40
CA GLN A 227 7.97 13.94 19.38
C GLN A 227 6.76 14.59 20.06
N GLY A 228 5.67 13.84 20.18
CA GLY A 228 4.40 14.33 20.72
C GLY A 228 3.46 14.92 19.67
N GLN A 229 3.93 15.12 18.44
CA GLN A 229 3.12 15.65 17.35
C GLN A 229 1.97 14.72 16.99
N THR A 230 0.82 15.30 16.67
CA THR A 230 -0.33 14.53 16.17
C THR A 230 -0.12 14.15 14.70
N TYR A 231 -0.40 12.89 14.36
CA TYR A 231 -0.51 12.44 12.97
C TYR A 231 -1.91 11.95 12.65
N ILE A 232 -2.23 11.94 11.36
CA ILE A 232 -3.38 11.27 10.76
C ILE A 232 -2.83 10.28 9.72
N LEU A 233 -3.22 9.01 9.84
CA LEU A 233 -2.84 7.95 8.92
C LEU A 233 -4.08 7.45 8.19
N ILE A 234 -4.02 7.39 6.87
CA ILE A 234 -5.09 6.84 6.02
C ILE A 234 -4.53 5.62 5.32
N HIS A 235 -5.21 4.49 5.47
CA HIS A 235 -4.93 3.25 4.75
C HIS A 235 -6.15 2.87 3.91
N SER A 236 -6.01 2.87 2.59
CA SER A 236 -7.05 2.54 1.63
C SER A 236 -6.44 2.24 0.25
N GLY A 237 -7.27 1.90 -0.74
CA GLY A 237 -6.84 1.46 -2.06
C GLY A 237 -7.75 1.94 -3.20
N SER A 238 -7.82 1.12 -4.26
CA SER A 238 -8.51 1.44 -5.53
C SER A 238 -9.99 1.05 -5.58
#